data_AF-A0AAV5T4V3-F1
#
_entry.id   AF-A0AAV5T4V3-F1
#
_cell.length_a   1.000
_cell.length_b   1.000
_cell.length_c   1.000
_cell.angle_alpha   90.00
_cell.angle_beta   90.00
_cell.angle_gamma   90.00
#
_symmetry.space_group_name_H-M   'P 1'
#
loop_
_entity.id
_entity.type
_entity.pdbx_description
1 polymer ?
#
loop_
_entity_poly.entity_id
_entity_poly.type
_entity_poly.pdbx_seq_one_letter_code
_entity_poly.pdbx_strand_id
1 'polypeptide(L)'
;SKYSMIFPTSQMFLRGVMDFALVIFSDFRKLSAIDQDSIVRLNFKLIQSLDGTYRAHYLFPNDCAVMTTYMSFVNDESLNSFFDDCPNEINKAYAIGQFRKNMKRNINITKSQFLQVKPSVDEFIALFGLSIWNDYTGSLRQELSEIASKNRAMIMEELHQLYTRKFVTNYAV
;
A
#
# COMPACT_ATOMS: atom_id res chain seq x y z
N SER A 1 -16.26 3.75 10.94
CA SER A 1 -16.01 2.52 10.15
C SER A 1 -16.36 1.29 10.95
N LYS A 2 -16.66 0.18 10.28
CA LYS A 2 -17.10 -1.08 10.88
C LYS A 2 -16.10 -2.19 10.58
N TYR A 3 -15.82 -3.08 11.55
CA TYR A 3 -14.85 -4.16 11.39
C TYR A 3 -15.30 -5.17 10.31
N SER A 4 -16.59 -5.49 10.26
CA SER A 4 -17.14 -6.44 9.27
C SER A 4 -16.89 -6.01 7.81
N MET A 5 -16.69 -4.71 7.58
CA MET A 5 -16.44 -4.15 6.24
C MET A 5 -15.00 -4.33 5.76
N ILE A 6 -14.06 -4.72 6.64
CA ILE A 6 -12.64 -4.85 6.28
C ILE A 6 -12.46 -5.85 5.14
N PHE A 7 -13.02 -7.04 5.30
CA PHE A 7 -12.86 -8.12 4.33
C PHE A 7 -13.44 -7.80 2.94
N PRO A 8 -14.74 -7.44 2.80
CA PRO A 8 -15.31 -7.17 1.48
C PRO A 8 -14.65 -5.98 0.78
N THR A 9 -14.31 -4.90 1.50
CA THR A 9 -13.66 -3.74 0.88
C THR A 9 -12.19 -3.99 0.55
N SER A 10 -11.50 -4.87 1.29
CA SER A 10 -10.15 -5.34 0.93
C SER A 10 -10.19 -6.16 -0.36
N GLN A 11 -11.20 -7.00 -0.56
CA GLN A 11 -11.36 -7.75 -1.81
C GLN A 11 -11.60 -6.83 -3.03
N MET A 12 -12.42 -5.79 -2.86
CA MET A 12 -12.62 -4.78 -3.90
C MET A 12 -11.30 -4.08 -4.26
N PHE A 13 -10.52 -3.69 -3.24
CA PHE A 13 -9.23 -3.06 -3.46
C PHE A 13 -8.24 -4.01 -4.15
N LEU A 14 -8.16 -5.27 -3.72
CA LEU A 14 -7.34 -6.30 -4.35
C LEU A 14 -7.67 -6.44 -5.84
N ARG A 15 -8.96 -6.44 -6.18
CA ARG A 15 -9.39 -6.49 -7.58
C ARG A 15 -8.94 -5.25 -8.36
N GLY A 16 -9.08 -4.07 -7.78
CA GLY A 16 -8.59 -2.83 -8.39
C GLY A 16 -7.08 -2.84 -8.64
N VAL A 17 -6.29 -3.40 -7.72
CA VAL A 17 -4.84 -3.58 -7.89
C VAL A 17 -4.53 -4.55 -9.04
N MET A 18 -5.26 -5.67 -9.13
CA MET A 18 -5.11 -6.63 -10.23
C MET A 18 -5.42 -5.98 -11.59
N ASP A 19 -6.54 -5.25 -11.68
CA ASP A 19 -6.95 -4.57 -12.91
C ASP A 19 -5.94 -3.49 -13.30
N PHE A 20 -5.43 -2.72 -12.33
CA PHE A 20 -4.33 -1.77 -12.55
C PHE A 20 -3.08 -2.47 -13.12
N ALA A 21 -2.63 -3.57 -12.49
CA ALA A 21 -1.44 -4.28 -12.93
C ALA A 21 -1.59 -4.86 -14.34
N LEU A 22 -2.78 -5.37 -14.69
CA LEU A 22 -3.09 -5.89 -16.03
C LEU A 22 -3.01 -4.80 -17.11
N VAL A 23 -3.46 -3.58 -16.79
CA VAL A 23 -3.43 -2.44 -17.72
C VAL A 23 -2.01 -1.93 -17.91
N ILE A 24 -1.27 -1.72 -16.81
CA ILE A 24 0.01 -1.01 -16.82
C ILE A 24 1.18 -1.91 -17.23
N PHE A 25 1.21 -3.17 -16.76
CA PHE A 25 2.37 -4.04 -16.95
C PHE A 25 2.10 -5.13 -17.97
N SER A 26 2.71 -5.01 -19.15
CA SER A 26 2.60 -6.02 -20.20
C SER A 26 3.10 -7.40 -19.76
N ASP A 27 4.14 -7.45 -18.93
CA ASP A 27 4.68 -8.72 -18.43
C ASP A 27 3.71 -9.37 -17.43
N PHE A 28 3.06 -8.60 -16.56
CA PHE A 28 2.01 -9.11 -15.65
C PHE A 28 0.85 -9.74 -16.43
N ARG A 29 0.42 -9.11 -17.52
CA ARG A 29 -0.66 -9.62 -18.38
C ARG A 29 -0.34 -10.98 -19.02
N LYS A 30 0.94 -11.29 -19.24
CA LYS A 30 1.39 -12.56 -19.83
C LYS A 30 1.50 -13.70 -18.80
N LEU A 31 1.50 -13.38 -17.51
CA LEU A 31 1.58 -14.37 -16.45
C LEU A 31 0.31 -15.22 -16.38
N SER A 32 0.44 -16.42 -15.81
CA SER A 32 -0.72 -17.24 -15.46
C SER A 32 -1.58 -16.54 -14.40
N ALA A 33 -2.88 -16.85 -14.34
CA ALA A 33 -3.76 -16.28 -13.32
C ALA A 33 -3.29 -16.58 -11.88
N ILE A 34 -2.66 -17.75 -11.67
CA ILE A 34 -2.09 -18.15 -10.38
C ILE A 34 -0.89 -17.25 -10.01
N ASP A 35 -0.03 -16.94 -10.97
CA ASP A 35 1.13 -16.08 -10.75
C ASP A 35 0.74 -14.63 -10.53
N GLN A 36 -0.25 -14.14 -11.29
CA GLN A 36 -0.83 -12.81 -11.10
C GLN A 36 -1.38 -12.66 -9.67
N ASP A 37 -2.21 -13.61 -9.23
CA ASP A 37 -2.78 -13.62 -7.88
C ASP A 37 -1.68 -13.73 -6.80
N SER A 38 -0.68 -14.58 -7.02
CA SER A 38 0.44 -14.78 -6.09
C SER A 38 1.24 -13.49 -5.87
N ILE A 39 1.61 -12.78 -6.94
CA ILE A 39 2.38 -11.53 -6.85
C ILE A 39 1.60 -10.47 -6.07
N VAL A 40 0.33 -10.27 -6.43
CA VAL A 40 -0.46 -9.21 -5.81
C VAL A 40 -0.79 -9.55 -4.36
N ARG A 41 -1.16 -10.79 -4.04
CA ARG A 41 -1.44 -11.19 -2.65
C ARG A 41 -0.22 -11.11 -1.75
N LEU A 42 0.94 -11.55 -2.24
CA LEU A 42 2.20 -11.48 -1.48
C LEU A 42 2.51 -10.04 -1.05
N ASN A 43 2.24 -9.08 -1.95
CA ASN A 43 2.52 -7.66 -1.72
C ASN A 43 1.33 -6.84 -1.24
N PHE A 44 0.14 -7.44 -1.09
CA PHE A 44 -1.11 -6.69 -0.86
C PHE A 44 -1.07 -5.82 0.39
N LYS A 45 -0.47 -6.32 1.48
CA LYS A 45 -0.33 -5.55 2.73
C LYS A 45 0.55 -4.30 2.54
N LEU A 46 1.64 -4.42 1.78
CA LEU A 46 2.51 -3.29 1.47
C LEU A 46 1.77 -2.27 0.61
N ILE A 47 1.11 -2.73 -0.45
CA ILE A 47 0.31 -1.91 -1.36
C ILE A 47 -0.78 -1.14 -0.58
N GLN A 48 -1.54 -1.83 0.27
CA GLN A 48 -2.58 -1.24 1.10
C GLN A 48 -2.03 -0.23 2.11
N SER A 49 -0.88 -0.52 2.71
CA SER A 49 -0.23 0.41 3.64
C SER A 49 0.27 1.67 2.94
N LEU A 50 0.84 1.52 1.75
CA LEU A 50 1.35 2.63 0.94
C LEU A 50 0.21 3.54 0.48
N ASP A 51 -0.81 2.98 -0.18
CA ASP A 51 -2.00 3.69 -0.62
C ASP A 51 -2.76 4.33 0.55
N GLY A 52 -2.97 3.57 1.62
CA GLY A 52 -3.65 4.06 2.81
C GLY A 52 -2.92 5.25 3.45
N THR A 53 -1.59 5.22 3.50
CA THR A 53 -0.81 6.33 4.07
C THR A 53 -0.85 7.56 3.17
N TYR A 54 -0.70 7.38 1.86
CA TYR A 54 -0.83 8.48 0.90
C TYR A 54 -2.20 9.14 1.04
N ARG A 55 -3.30 8.38 0.98
CA ARG A 55 -4.65 8.93 1.11
C ARG A 55 -4.92 9.56 2.47
N ALA A 56 -4.45 8.95 3.57
CA ALA A 56 -4.59 9.55 4.90
C ALA A 56 -3.86 10.89 5.02
N HIS A 57 -2.72 11.04 4.35
CA HIS A 57 -1.98 12.30 4.31
C HIS A 57 -2.80 13.41 3.63
N TYR A 58 -3.44 13.13 2.48
CA TYR A 58 -4.24 14.12 1.75
C TYR A 58 -5.62 14.39 2.37
N LEU A 59 -6.32 13.35 2.82
CA LEU A 59 -7.68 13.47 3.35
C LEU A 59 -7.70 13.97 4.80
N PHE A 60 -6.68 13.61 5.58
CA PHE A 60 -6.63 13.86 7.02
C PHE A 60 -5.29 14.46 7.44
N PRO A 61 -4.83 15.59 6.87
CA PRO A 61 -3.48 16.10 7.09
C PRO A 61 -3.17 16.33 8.58
N ASN A 62 -4.16 16.78 9.35
CA ASN A 62 -4.03 17.15 10.76
C ASN A 62 -4.61 16.12 11.75
N ASP A 63 -5.20 15.02 11.28
CA ASP A 63 -5.76 13.98 12.14
C ASP A 63 -4.87 12.72 12.15
N CYS A 64 -4.87 12.03 13.27
CA CYS A 64 -4.29 10.70 13.46
C CYS A 64 -5.19 9.60 12.88
N ALA A 65 -5.79 9.85 11.72
CA ALA A 65 -6.58 8.87 11.00
C ALA A 65 -5.68 7.91 10.19
N VAL A 66 -6.05 6.63 10.17
CA VAL A 66 -5.46 5.62 9.29
C VAL A 66 -6.54 5.06 8.37
N MET A 67 -6.20 4.82 7.11
CA MET A 67 -7.09 4.09 6.21
C MET A 67 -7.07 2.61 6.60
N THR A 68 -8.19 2.10 7.10
CA THR A 68 -8.33 0.66 7.37
C THR A 68 -8.57 -0.12 6.09
N THR A 69 -9.22 0.49 5.11
CA THR A 69 -9.49 -0.11 3.80
C THR A 69 -9.49 0.96 2.71
N TYR A 70 -9.81 0.58 1.48
CA TYR A 70 -9.99 1.57 0.42
C TYR A 70 -11.14 2.55 0.68
N MET A 71 -12.18 2.15 1.41
CA MET A 71 -13.37 2.99 1.61
C MET A 71 -13.59 3.42 3.06
N SER A 72 -12.66 3.08 3.96
CA SER A 72 -12.85 3.28 5.38
C SER A 72 -11.58 3.75 6.07
N PHE A 73 -11.78 4.59 7.09
CA PHE A 73 -10.72 5.08 7.96
C PHE A 73 -11.12 4.91 9.43
N VAL A 74 -10.12 4.94 10.31
CA VAL A 74 -10.34 4.93 11.75
C VAL A 74 -9.41 5.97 12.37
N ASN A 75 -9.94 6.72 13.33
CA ASN A 75 -9.21 7.67 14.18
C ASN A 75 -9.44 7.30 15.66
N ASP A 76 -8.88 8.07 16.60
CA ASP A 76 -8.96 7.71 18.03
C ASP A 76 -10.40 7.64 18.56
N GLU A 77 -11.27 8.52 18.06
CA GLU A 77 -12.68 8.60 18.43
C GLU A 77 -13.48 7.38 17.92
N SER A 78 -13.31 7.04 16.64
CA SER A 78 -14.05 5.94 15.99
C SER A 78 -13.49 4.55 16.29
N LEU A 79 -12.29 4.45 16.87
CA LEU A 79 -11.66 3.17 17.17
C LEU A 79 -12.42 2.36 18.23
N ASN A 80 -13.06 3.04 19.19
CA ASN A 80 -13.75 2.36 20.29
C ASN A 80 -14.97 1.57 19.79
N SER A 81 -15.69 2.08 18.78
CA SER A 81 -16.83 1.41 18.17
C SER A 81 -16.48 0.57 16.94
N PHE A 82 -15.23 0.65 16.46
CA PHE A 82 -14.80 -0.06 15.26
C PHE A 82 -14.98 -1.58 15.37
N PHE A 83 -14.72 -2.16 16.54
CA PHE A 83 -14.81 -3.60 16.80
C PHE A 83 -16.18 -4.06 17.32
N ASP A 84 -17.20 -3.19 17.33
CA ASP A 84 -18.51 -3.53 17.87
C ASP A 84 -19.18 -4.67 17.10
N ASP A 85 -18.98 -4.71 15.79
CA ASP A 85 -19.50 -5.73 14.88
C ASP A 85 -18.46 -6.80 14.51
N CYS A 86 -17.40 -6.97 15.32
CA CYS A 86 -16.45 -8.06 15.13
C CYS A 86 -17.15 -9.40 15.44
N PRO A 87 -17.23 -10.35 14.50
CA PRO A 87 -17.95 -11.60 14.69
C PRO A 87 -17.24 -12.58 15.63
N ASN A 88 -15.95 -12.35 15.90
CA ASN A 88 -15.13 -13.20 16.73
C ASN A 88 -15.19 -12.74 18.18
N GLU A 89 -15.25 -13.68 19.12
CA GLU A 89 -15.02 -13.39 20.53
C GLU A 89 -13.55 -12.98 20.74
N ILE A 90 -13.32 -11.67 20.80
CA ILE A 90 -11.99 -11.09 21.00
C ILE A 90 -11.94 -10.29 22.29
N ASN A 91 -10.75 -10.19 22.88
CA ASN A 91 -10.48 -9.20 23.90
C ASN A 91 -10.45 -7.80 23.26
N LYS A 92 -11.63 -7.15 23.18
CA LYS A 92 -11.81 -5.84 22.54
C LYS A 92 -10.89 -4.77 23.13
N ALA A 93 -10.74 -4.72 24.45
CA ALA A 93 -9.90 -3.74 25.13
C ALA A 93 -8.43 -3.89 24.72
N TYR A 94 -7.92 -5.13 24.70
CA TYR A 94 -6.56 -5.41 24.24
C TYR A 94 -6.38 -5.08 22.76
N ALA A 95 -7.32 -5.49 21.89
CA ALA A 95 -7.28 -5.23 20.46
C ALA A 95 -7.26 -3.72 20.16
N ILE A 96 -8.14 -2.93 20.79
CA ILE A 96 -8.17 -1.47 20.70
C ILE A 96 -6.84 -0.88 21.16
N GLY A 97 -6.29 -1.36 22.29
CA GLY A 97 -5.00 -0.90 22.81
C GLY A 97 -3.84 -1.13 21.82
N GLN A 98 -3.74 -2.32 21.22
CA GLN A 98 -2.73 -2.62 20.21
C GLN A 98 -2.94 -1.83 18.94
N PHE A 99 -4.18 -1.68 18.49
CA PHE A 99 -4.51 -0.94 17.29
C PHE A 99 -4.12 0.54 17.44
N ARG A 100 -4.46 1.16 18.57
CA ARG A 100 -4.07 2.55 18.89
C ARG A 100 -2.56 2.74 18.91
N LYS A 101 -1.82 1.79 19.51
CA LYS A 101 -0.34 1.81 19.52
C LYS A 101 0.23 1.73 18.10
N ASN A 102 -0.32 0.85 17.27
CA ASN A 102 0.11 0.67 15.88
C ASN A 102 -0.24 1.88 15.01
N MET A 103 -1.41 2.50 15.19
CA MET A 103 -1.79 3.74 14.53
C MET A 103 -0.78 4.84 14.81
N LYS A 104 -0.49 5.11 16.10
CA LYS A 104 0.50 6.13 16.50
C LYS A 104 1.86 5.87 15.88
N ARG A 105 2.31 4.61 15.87
CA ARG A 105 3.58 4.22 15.23
C ARG A 105 3.56 4.48 13.72
N ASN A 106 2.51 4.06 13.01
CA ASN A 106 2.39 4.25 11.55
C ASN A 106 2.35 5.73 11.18
N ILE A 107 1.61 6.54 11.94
CA ILE A 107 1.54 7.99 11.74
C ILE A 107 2.91 8.62 11.95
N ASN A 108 3.59 8.28 13.05
CA ASN A 108 4.88 8.87 13.39
C ASN A 108 5.99 8.49 12.40
N ILE A 109 5.96 7.27 11.84
CA ILE A 109 7.02 6.78 10.94
C ILE A 109 6.68 7.08 9.50
N THR A 110 5.51 6.67 9.01
CA THR A 110 5.23 6.65 7.57
C THR A 110 4.58 7.96 7.13
N LYS A 111 3.59 8.48 7.87
CA LYS A 111 2.93 9.74 7.49
C LYS A 111 3.90 10.93 7.58
N SER A 112 4.81 10.93 8.54
CA SER A 112 5.87 11.94 8.65
C SER A 112 6.82 11.94 7.44
N GLN A 113 7.17 10.75 6.91
CA GLN A 113 7.95 10.64 5.67
C GLN A 113 7.20 11.22 4.47
N PHE A 114 5.90 10.93 4.33
CA PHE A 114 5.09 11.55 3.27
C PHE A 114 4.97 13.07 3.42
N LEU A 115 4.91 13.60 4.64
CA LEU A 115 4.94 15.04 4.92
C LEU A 115 6.27 15.70 4.55
N GLN A 116 7.37 14.98 4.71
CA GLN A 116 8.72 15.47 4.40
C GLN A 116 9.01 15.41 2.90
N VAL A 117 8.80 14.24 2.29
CA VAL A 117 9.13 13.98 0.88
C VAL A 117 8.10 14.62 -0.06
N LYS A 118 6.82 14.65 0.35
CA LYS A 118 5.69 15.16 -0.45
C LYS A 118 5.70 14.62 -1.89
N PRO A 119 5.61 13.29 -2.07
CA PRO A 119 5.69 12.70 -3.39
C PRO A 119 4.56 13.24 -4.28
N SER A 120 4.93 13.65 -5.49
CA SER A 120 4.00 13.95 -6.56
C SER A 120 3.20 12.71 -6.96
N VAL A 121 2.14 12.90 -7.75
CA VAL A 121 1.31 11.78 -8.23
C VAL A 121 2.16 10.77 -9.02
N ASP A 122 3.06 11.24 -9.88
CA ASP A 122 3.93 10.37 -10.67
C ASP A 122 4.88 9.53 -9.80
N GLU A 123 5.50 10.16 -8.78
CA GLU A 123 6.37 9.47 -7.82
C GLU A 123 5.58 8.46 -6.98
N PHE A 124 4.36 8.79 -6.58
CA PHE A 124 3.49 7.86 -5.88
C PHE A 124 3.11 6.67 -6.75
N ILE A 125 2.76 6.89 -8.02
CA ILE A 125 2.46 5.80 -8.97
C ILE A 125 3.68 4.91 -9.18
N ALA A 126 4.89 5.48 -9.27
CA ALA A 126 6.13 4.71 -9.35
C ALA A 126 6.34 3.84 -8.10
N LEU A 127 6.19 4.41 -6.89
CA LEU A 127 6.27 3.66 -5.63
C LEU A 127 5.20 2.56 -5.54
N PHE A 128 3.99 2.84 -6.03
CA PHE A 128 2.91 1.87 -6.10
C PHE A 128 3.26 0.71 -7.04
N GLY A 129 3.79 0.99 -8.23
CA GLY A 129 4.30 -0.01 -9.15
C GLY A 129 5.43 -0.85 -8.55
N LEU A 130 6.40 -0.22 -7.87
CA LEU A 130 7.48 -0.92 -7.17
C LEU A 130 6.96 -1.84 -6.08
N SER A 131 5.90 -1.43 -5.37
CA SER A 131 5.28 -2.27 -4.33
C SER A 131 4.62 -3.53 -4.88
N ILE A 132 4.07 -3.49 -6.11
CA ILE A 132 3.51 -4.68 -6.78
C ILE A 132 4.63 -5.68 -7.10
N TRP A 133 5.74 -5.18 -7.63
CA TRP A 133 6.89 -6.00 -8.03
C TRP A 133 7.90 -6.23 -6.91
N ASN A 134 7.49 -6.12 -5.64
CA ASN A 134 8.41 -6.33 -4.53
C ASN A 134 8.63 -7.83 -4.28
N ASP A 135 9.89 -8.22 -4.08
CA ASP A 135 10.33 -9.59 -3.77
C ASP A 135 11.39 -9.61 -2.66
N TYR A 136 11.33 -8.65 -1.74
CA TYR A 136 12.34 -8.54 -0.68
C TYR A 136 12.40 -9.79 0.22
N THR A 137 11.31 -10.55 0.31
CA THR A 137 11.23 -11.78 1.10
C THR A 137 11.76 -13.01 0.37
N GLY A 138 12.17 -12.89 -0.90
CA GLY A 138 12.63 -14.01 -1.74
C GLY A 138 11.60 -15.13 -1.86
N SER A 139 10.30 -14.77 -1.78
CA SER A 139 9.20 -15.74 -1.73
C SER A 139 8.66 -16.05 -3.13
N LEU A 140 9.03 -15.25 -4.13
CA LEU A 140 8.72 -15.55 -5.51
C LEU A 140 9.63 -16.66 -6.04
N ARG A 141 9.07 -17.48 -6.94
CA ARG A 141 9.85 -18.44 -7.73
C ARG A 141 10.82 -17.67 -8.63
N GLN A 142 11.95 -18.28 -8.96
CA GLN A 142 13.04 -17.61 -9.70
C GLN A 142 12.55 -16.88 -10.96
N GLU A 143 11.76 -17.53 -11.80
CA GLU A 143 11.19 -16.93 -13.02
C GLU A 143 10.39 -15.66 -12.73
N LEU A 144 9.56 -15.65 -11.68
CA LEU A 144 8.79 -14.48 -11.27
C LEU A 144 9.67 -13.40 -10.65
N SER A 145 10.71 -13.79 -9.92
CA SER A 145 11.69 -12.86 -9.34
C SER A 145 12.46 -12.11 -10.44
N GLU A 146 12.83 -12.80 -11.51
CA GLU A 146 13.47 -12.20 -12.69
C GLU A 146 12.55 -11.19 -13.38
N ILE A 147 11.28 -11.55 -13.59
CA ILE A 147 10.26 -10.65 -14.15
C ILE A 147 10.05 -9.43 -13.25
N ALA A 148 9.93 -9.64 -11.94
CA ALA A 148 9.77 -8.56 -10.96
C ALA A 148 10.99 -7.63 -10.97
N SER A 149 12.20 -8.18 -11.01
CA SER A 149 13.44 -7.41 -11.08
C SER A 149 13.50 -6.54 -12.34
N LYS A 150 13.17 -7.10 -13.50
CA LYS A 150 13.08 -6.36 -14.76
C LYS A 150 12.08 -5.21 -14.68
N ASN A 151 10.87 -5.45 -14.18
CA ASN A 151 9.85 -4.42 -14.08
C ASN A 151 10.23 -3.32 -13.08
N ARG A 152 10.86 -3.68 -11.94
CA ARG A 152 11.41 -2.68 -11.00
C ARG A 152 12.47 -1.81 -11.66
N ALA A 153 13.39 -2.40 -12.42
CA ALA A 153 14.43 -1.66 -13.13
C ALA A 153 13.82 -0.65 -14.13
N MET A 154 12.79 -1.06 -14.88
CA MET A 154 12.08 -0.15 -15.79
C MET A 154 11.41 1.01 -15.05
N ILE A 155 10.75 0.76 -13.91
CA ILE A 155 10.13 1.83 -13.11
C ILE A 155 11.19 2.80 -12.56
N MET A 156 12.32 2.28 -12.09
CA MET A 156 13.43 3.10 -11.59
C MET A 156 14.05 3.96 -12.69
N GLU A 157 14.17 3.43 -13.91
CA GLU A 157 14.64 4.17 -15.08
C GLU A 157 13.69 5.33 -15.43
N GLU A 158 12.38 5.08 -15.48
CA GLU A 158 11.38 6.14 -15.72
C GLU A 158 11.40 7.20 -14.61
N LEU A 159 11.56 6.79 -13.35
CA LEU A 159 11.68 7.71 -12.22
C LEU A 159 12.97 8.55 -12.30
N HIS A 160 14.09 7.95 -12.74
CA HIS A 160 15.33 8.66 -13.02
C HIS A 160 15.13 9.72 -14.11
N GLN A 161 14.48 9.36 -15.22
CA GLN A 161 14.16 10.31 -16.28
C GLN A 161 13.25 11.44 -15.81
N LEU A 162 12.26 11.15 -14.97
CA LEU A 162 11.38 12.17 -14.36
C LEU A 162 12.19 13.18 -13.54
N TYR A 163 13.07 12.71 -12.67
CA TYR A 163 13.89 13.60 -11.84
C TYR A 163 14.89 14.41 -12.66
N THR A 164 15.50 13.81 -13.69
CA THR A 164 16.38 14.50 -14.63
C THR A 164 15.65 15.63 -15.36
N ARG A 165 14.41 15.41 -15.84
CA ARG A 165 13.58 16.46 -16.46
C ARG A 165 13.20 17.57 -15.49
N LYS A 166 13.10 17.27 -14.18
CA LYS A 166 12.84 18.25 -13.12
C LYS A 166 14.11 18.93 -12.59
N PHE A 167 15.28 18.66 -13.18
CA PHE A 167 16.59 19.15 -12.72
C PHE A 167 16.90 18.82 -11.24
N VAL A 168 16.34 17.74 -10.71
CA VAL A 168 16.68 17.24 -9.39
C VAL A 168 17.93 16.39 -9.56
N THR A 169 19.07 16.79 -8.96
CA THR A 169 20.36 16.09 -9.18
C THR A 169 20.78 15.19 -8.01
N ASN A 170 20.15 15.32 -6.84
CA ASN A 170 20.58 14.68 -5.59
C ASN A 170 19.64 13.54 -5.15
N TYR A 171 19.16 12.72 -6.08
CA TYR A 171 18.23 11.60 -5.79
C TYR A 171 18.85 10.21 -5.95
N ALA A 172 20.08 10.14 -6.50
CA ALA A 172 20.80 8.90 -6.79
C ALA A 172 22.16 8.86 -6.07
N VAL A 173 22.15 9.11 -4.75
CA VAL A 173 23.32 8.96 -3.87
C VAL A 173 23.27 7.60 -3.18
#